data_AF-A0A8J3FSF0-F1
#
_entry.id   AF-A0A8J3FSF0-F1
#
_cell.length_a   1.000
_cell.length_b   1.000
_cell.length_c   1.000
_cell.angle_alpha   90.00
_cell.angle_beta   90.00
_cell.angle_gamma   90.00
#
_symmetry.space_group_name_H-M   'P 1'
#
loop_
_entity.id
_entity.type
_entity.pdbx_description
1 polymer ?
#
loop_
_entity_poly.entity_id
_entity_poly.type
_entity_poly.pdbx_seq_one_letter_code
_entity_poly.pdbx_strand_id
1 'polypeptide(L)'
;MDTLTTMPVGLVEVMVRRGDRMGAMLGEPTSSPGLFIVPDPGSDGVTWTGNFCVVHSASGHTAVRPTALAYAREVAEQLAESGVDWTRPLKELHTRDEAKDAYLRVMLALDAAEDTGTPLRWARLSWRQHPPLYRILGDRYYDDVVFRGWPELVDWLDQLVEDYWSPSPTPTARVVRDTNPAWQLVCAAPLCGHRRREPAAVHFTTEDGDEFEGITSERHELVEAAAYEGWRDVDGEHWMCPHCSAAHPKRTEWERC
;
A
#
# COMPACT_ATOMS: atom_id res chain seq x y z
N MET A 1 7.18 -36.77 -15.40
CA MET A 1 6.41 -36.40 -14.18
C MET A 1 6.11 -34.92 -14.34
N ASP A 2 5.02 -34.63 -15.03
CA ASP A 2 4.58 -33.26 -15.29
C ASP A 2 3.86 -32.74 -14.06
N THR A 3 4.54 -31.89 -13.29
CA THR A 3 3.89 -31.01 -12.33
C THR A 3 3.07 -30.01 -13.12
N LEU A 4 1.79 -30.34 -13.36
CA LEU A 4 0.77 -29.37 -13.74
C LEU A 4 0.76 -28.29 -12.64
N THR A 5 1.48 -27.22 -12.91
CA THR A 5 1.51 -26.02 -12.08
C THR A 5 0.12 -25.43 -12.21
N THR A 6 -0.71 -25.67 -11.19
CA THR A 6 -2.03 -25.06 -11.09
C THR A 6 -1.82 -23.55 -11.20
N MET A 7 -2.30 -22.97 -12.30
CA MET A 7 -2.13 -21.53 -12.52
C MET A 7 -2.69 -20.77 -11.32
N PRO A 8 -1.98 -19.74 -10.81
CA PRO A 8 -2.55 -18.85 -9.81
C PRO A 8 -3.89 -18.33 -10.33
N VAL A 9 -4.94 -18.47 -9.51
CA VAL A 9 -6.27 -17.97 -9.84
C VAL A 9 -6.15 -16.49 -10.22
N GLY A 10 -6.51 -16.15 -11.46
CA GLY A 10 -6.57 -14.77 -11.94
C GLY A 10 -5.52 -14.35 -12.98
N LEU A 11 -4.49 -15.15 -13.29
CA LEU A 11 -3.60 -14.84 -14.41
C LEU A 11 -4.20 -15.27 -15.75
N VAL A 12 -4.02 -14.45 -16.79
CA VAL A 12 -4.47 -14.75 -18.16
C VAL A 12 -3.35 -14.62 -19.17
N GLU A 13 -3.43 -15.36 -20.27
CA GLU A 13 -2.49 -15.21 -21.37
C GLU A 13 -2.76 -13.92 -22.14
N VAL A 14 -1.72 -13.13 -22.37
CA VAL A 14 -1.74 -11.85 -23.07
C VAL A 14 -0.62 -11.84 -24.10
N MET A 15 -0.92 -11.36 -25.30
CA MET A 15 0.08 -11.18 -26.34
C MET A 15 0.86 -9.89 -26.11
N VAL A 16 2.17 -9.99 -25.97
CA VAL A 16 3.10 -8.87 -25.74
C VAL A 16 3.97 -8.67 -26.97
N ARG A 17 4.11 -7.43 -27.42
CA ARG A 17 4.93 -7.05 -28.57
C ARG A 17 6.33 -6.64 -28.13
N ARG A 18 7.33 -7.15 -28.84
CA ARG A 18 8.77 -6.87 -28.63
C ARG A 18 9.46 -6.65 -29.97
N GLY A 19 9.71 -5.38 -30.30
CA GLY A 19 10.09 -5.01 -31.66
C GLY A 19 9.04 -5.52 -32.66
N ASP A 20 9.45 -6.40 -33.56
CA ASP A 20 8.58 -7.01 -34.58
C ASP A 20 8.02 -8.39 -34.20
N ARG A 21 8.32 -8.88 -32.99
CA ARG A 21 7.85 -10.19 -32.52
C ARG A 21 6.68 -10.04 -31.54
N MET A 22 5.76 -10.99 -31.59
CA MET A 22 4.71 -11.18 -30.60
C MET A 22 5.01 -12.43 -29.78
N GLY A 23 4.84 -12.37 -28.46
CA GLY A 23 4.99 -13.51 -27.56
C GLY A 23 3.83 -13.58 -26.58
N ALA A 24 3.36 -14.79 -26.29
CA ALA A 24 2.37 -15.01 -25.24
C ALA A 24 3.03 -14.93 -23.87
N MET A 25 2.38 -14.25 -22.93
CA MET A 25 2.82 -14.12 -21.54
C MET A 25 1.65 -14.22 -20.58
N LEU A 26 1.90 -14.71 -19.36
CA LEU A 26 0.91 -14.62 -18.29
C LEU A 26 0.91 -13.21 -17.70
N GLY A 27 -0.27 -12.60 -17.62
CA GLY A 27 -0.50 -11.26 -17.08
C GLY A 27 -1.59 -11.21 -16.02
N GLU A 28 -1.44 -10.28 -15.10
CA GLU A 28 -2.45 -9.88 -14.12
C GLU A 28 -3.46 -8.94 -14.81
N PRO A 29 -4.77 -9.26 -14.82
CA PRO A 29 -5.79 -8.34 -15.30
C PRO A 29 -5.87 -7.12 -14.38
N THR A 30 -6.08 -5.95 -14.98
CA THR A 30 -6.28 -4.71 -14.23
C THR A 30 -7.77 -4.38 -14.09
N SER A 31 -8.10 -3.34 -13.32
CA SER A 31 -9.47 -2.82 -13.24
C SER A 31 -9.97 -2.21 -14.56
N SER A 32 -9.06 -1.85 -15.48
CA SER A 32 -9.42 -1.39 -16.82
C SER A 32 -9.36 -2.55 -17.82
N PRO A 33 -10.49 -2.89 -18.47
CA PRO A 33 -10.46 -3.75 -19.64
C PRO A 33 -9.46 -3.23 -20.69
N GLY A 34 -8.69 -4.13 -21.28
CA GLY A 34 -7.68 -3.80 -22.29
C GLY A 34 -6.27 -3.53 -21.74
N LEU A 35 -6.09 -3.42 -20.42
CA LEU A 35 -4.79 -3.27 -19.78
C LEU A 35 -4.45 -4.47 -18.88
N PHE A 36 -3.22 -4.95 -18.99
CA PHE A 36 -2.68 -6.07 -18.22
C PHE A 36 -1.31 -5.73 -17.66
N ILE A 37 -0.97 -6.28 -16.50
CA ILE A 37 0.39 -6.17 -15.95
C ILE A 37 1.10 -7.49 -16.22
N VAL A 38 2.22 -7.44 -16.92
CA VAL A 38 3.05 -8.62 -17.20
C VAL A 38 4.44 -8.41 -16.60
N PRO A 39 5.15 -9.49 -16.22
CA PRO A 39 6.59 -9.40 -16.01
C PRO A 39 7.26 -8.85 -17.27
N ASP A 40 8.34 -8.10 -17.12
CA ASP A 40 9.18 -7.68 -18.24
C ASP A 40 10.24 -8.75 -18.54
N PRO A 41 10.19 -9.42 -19.71
CA PRO A 41 11.30 -10.26 -20.11
C PRO A 41 12.48 -9.41 -20.59
N GLY A 42 13.69 -9.88 -20.40
CA GLY A 42 14.91 -9.23 -20.85
C GLY A 42 15.00 -9.19 -22.36
N SER A 43 16.06 -8.62 -22.90
CA SER A 43 16.28 -8.52 -24.34
C SER A 43 16.27 -9.87 -25.06
N ASP A 44 16.57 -10.97 -24.35
CA ASP A 44 16.54 -12.34 -24.85
C ASP A 44 15.12 -12.97 -24.91
N GLY A 45 14.12 -12.29 -24.34
CA GLY A 45 12.73 -12.78 -24.28
C GLY A 45 12.49 -13.87 -23.23
N VAL A 46 13.50 -14.27 -22.45
CA VAL A 46 13.43 -15.41 -21.52
C VAL A 46 13.81 -15.00 -20.10
N THR A 47 14.82 -14.15 -19.95
CA THR A 47 15.31 -13.74 -18.63
C THR A 47 14.33 -12.78 -17.99
N TRP A 48 13.91 -13.01 -16.74
CA TRP A 48 13.10 -12.03 -16.01
C TRP A 48 13.99 -10.88 -15.52
N THR A 49 13.59 -9.64 -15.80
CA THR A 49 14.38 -8.45 -15.44
C THR A 49 14.19 -7.98 -13.99
N GLY A 50 13.25 -8.58 -13.25
CA GLY A 50 12.79 -8.06 -11.96
C GLY A 50 11.68 -7.00 -12.09
N ASN A 51 11.43 -6.49 -13.30
CA ASN A 51 10.46 -5.44 -13.57
C ASN A 51 9.16 -5.96 -14.18
N PHE A 52 8.21 -5.05 -14.32
CA PHE A 52 6.87 -5.27 -14.84
C PHE A 52 6.49 -4.18 -15.83
N CYS A 53 5.60 -4.53 -16.75
CA CYS A 53 5.08 -3.64 -17.78
C CYS A 53 3.55 -3.64 -17.73
N VAL A 54 2.96 -2.47 -17.96
CA VAL A 54 1.53 -2.38 -18.30
C VAL A 54 1.40 -2.54 -19.82
N VAL A 55 0.64 -3.53 -20.28
CA VAL A 55 0.48 -3.89 -21.70
C VAL A 55 -0.95 -3.65 -22.15
N HIS A 56 -1.08 -3.01 -23.30
CA HIS A 56 -2.34 -2.82 -24.00
C HIS A 56 -2.68 -4.06 -24.84
N SER A 57 -3.66 -4.84 -24.41
CA SER A 57 -3.93 -6.19 -24.92
C SER A 57 -4.23 -6.26 -26.41
N ALA A 58 -4.96 -5.27 -26.95
CA ALA A 58 -5.33 -5.27 -28.37
C ALA A 58 -4.13 -5.10 -29.31
N SER A 59 -3.02 -4.56 -28.81
CA SER A 59 -1.84 -4.25 -29.62
C SER A 59 -0.55 -4.94 -29.16
N GLY A 60 -0.55 -5.48 -27.94
CA GLY A 60 0.62 -5.99 -27.24
C GLY A 60 1.68 -4.95 -26.86
N HIS A 61 1.48 -3.67 -27.17
CA HIS A 61 2.46 -2.64 -26.82
C HIS A 61 2.46 -2.40 -25.31
N THR A 62 3.65 -2.16 -24.76
CA THR A 62 3.82 -1.66 -23.41
C THR A 62 3.36 -0.20 -23.38
N ALA A 63 2.44 0.12 -22.48
CA ALA A 63 2.06 1.49 -22.21
C ALA A 63 3.26 2.22 -21.61
N VAL A 64 3.77 1.77 -20.47
CA VAL A 64 4.93 2.41 -19.82
C VAL A 64 6.20 1.58 -19.99
N ARG A 65 7.35 2.20 -19.74
CA ARG A 65 8.63 1.48 -19.64
C ARG A 65 8.59 0.48 -18.46
N PRO A 66 9.43 -0.58 -18.48
CA PRO A 66 9.53 -1.51 -17.36
C PRO A 66 9.80 -0.79 -16.04
N THR A 67 9.07 -1.16 -15.00
CA THR A 67 9.15 -0.54 -13.67
C THR A 67 8.85 -1.55 -12.56
N ALA A 68 9.02 -1.18 -11.29
CA ALA A 68 8.66 -2.01 -10.16
C ALA A 68 7.15 -2.33 -10.15
N LEU A 69 6.77 -3.48 -9.57
CA LEU A 69 5.37 -3.94 -9.60
C LEU A 69 4.38 -2.93 -8.99
N ALA A 70 4.77 -2.22 -7.93
CA ALA A 70 3.92 -1.21 -7.30
C ALA A 70 3.60 -0.08 -8.29
N TYR A 71 4.62 0.47 -8.95
CA TYR A 71 4.45 1.47 -9.99
C TYR A 71 3.62 0.97 -11.17
N ALA A 72 3.84 -0.27 -11.64
CA ALA A 72 3.04 -0.84 -12.73
C ALA A 72 1.55 -0.93 -12.36
N ARG A 73 1.23 -1.31 -11.11
CA ARG A 73 -0.16 -1.32 -10.62
C ARG A 73 -0.76 0.08 -10.50
N GLU A 74 0.00 1.04 -9.99
CA GLU A 74 -0.46 2.44 -9.88
C GLU A 74 -0.66 3.09 -11.25
N VAL A 75 0.23 2.84 -12.22
CA VAL A 75 0.05 3.23 -13.62
C VAL A 75 -1.26 2.67 -14.17
N ALA A 76 -1.51 1.37 -13.97
CA ALA A 76 -2.73 0.74 -14.44
C ALA A 76 -3.99 1.36 -13.82
N GLU A 77 -3.99 1.66 -12.51
CA GLU A 77 -5.10 2.36 -11.85
C GLU A 77 -5.31 3.76 -12.41
N GLN A 78 -4.26 4.56 -12.60
CA GLN A 78 -4.40 5.91 -13.12
C GLN A 78 -4.88 5.93 -14.58
N LEU A 79 -4.41 4.99 -15.40
CA LEU A 79 -4.94 4.81 -16.75
C LEU A 79 -6.42 4.38 -16.71
N ALA A 80 -6.81 3.49 -15.79
CA ALA A 80 -8.21 3.10 -15.60
C ALA A 80 -9.11 4.29 -15.20
N GLU A 81 -8.63 5.16 -14.32
CA GLU A 81 -9.35 6.34 -13.84
C GLU A 81 -9.49 7.46 -14.91
N SER A 82 -8.75 7.37 -16.01
CA SER A 82 -8.77 8.39 -17.08
C SER A 82 -10.07 8.43 -17.90
N GLY A 83 -10.94 7.42 -17.78
CA GLY A 83 -12.16 7.29 -18.56
C GLY A 83 -11.95 6.89 -20.03
N VAL A 84 -10.71 6.60 -20.43
CA VAL A 84 -10.36 6.12 -21.77
C VAL A 84 -10.75 4.65 -21.91
N ASP A 85 -11.39 4.32 -23.03
CA ASP A 85 -11.67 2.92 -23.40
C ASP A 85 -10.41 2.26 -23.98
N TRP A 86 -9.63 1.66 -23.09
CA TRP A 86 -8.39 0.95 -23.43
C TRP A 86 -8.60 -0.39 -24.13
N THR A 87 -9.83 -0.77 -24.49
CA THR A 87 -10.07 -1.95 -25.35
C THR A 87 -9.93 -1.64 -26.84
N ARG A 88 -9.85 -0.34 -27.19
CA ARG A 88 -9.81 0.12 -28.58
C ARG A 88 -8.48 -0.20 -29.27
N PRO A 89 -8.48 -0.40 -30.59
CA PRO A 89 -7.24 -0.54 -31.35
C PRO A 89 -6.30 0.64 -31.13
N LEU A 90 -4.99 0.38 -31.03
CA LEU A 90 -3.99 1.41 -30.74
C LEU A 90 -4.01 2.58 -31.74
N LYS A 91 -4.31 2.29 -33.02
CA LYS A 91 -4.46 3.33 -34.06
C LYS A 91 -5.57 4.34 -33.75
N GLU A 92 -6.66 3.89 -33.13
CA GLU A 92 -7.73 4.77 -32.68
C GLU A 92 -7.31 5.55 -31.43
N LEU A 93 -6.70 4.90 -30.45
CA LEU A 93 -6.21 5.60 -29.25
C LEU A 93 -5.24 6.74 -29.60
N HIS A 94 -4.36 6.54 -30.58
CA HIS A 94 -3.43 7.56 -31.05
C HIS A 94 -4.08 8.79 -31.69
N THR A 95 -5.33 8.71 -32.14
CA THR A 95 -6.04 9.88 -32.69
C THR A 95 -6.85 10.62 -31.62
N ARG A 96 -6.96 10.08 -30.41
CA ARG A 96 -7.72 10.68 -29.30
C ARG A 96 -6.82 11.48 -28.39
N ASP A 97 -7.12 12.76 -28.21
CA ASP A 97 -6.34 13.63 -27.33
C ASP A 97 -6.50 13.21 -25.86
N GLU A 98 -7.68 12.72 -25.45
CA GLU A 98 -7.89 12.20 -24.09
C GLU A 98 -6.92 11.05 -23.74
N ALA A 99 -6.66 10.15 -24.69
CA ALA A 99 -5.76 9.02 -24.49
C ALA A 99 -4.29 9.47 -24.43
N LYS A 100 -3.89 10.43 -25.29
CA LYS A 100 -2.54 11.02 -25.24
C LYS A 100 -2.30 11.76 -23.92
N ASP A 101 -3.29 12.55 -23.47
CA ASP A 101 -3.20 13.32 -22.23
C ASP A 101 -3.17 12.41 -21.00
N ALA A 102 -3.98 11.33 -20.98
CA ALA A 102 -3.92 10.32 -19.94
C ALA A 102 -2.53 9.66 -19.89
N TYR A 103 -2.01 9.24 -21.04
CA TYR A 103 -0.71 8.63 -21.17
C TYR A 103 0.43 9.55 -20.70
N LEU A 104 0.46 10.79 -21.20
CA LEU A 104 1.50 11.76 -20.86
C LEU A 104 1.50 12.08 -19.36
N ARG A 105 0.32 12.28 -18.76
CA ARG A 105 0.21 12.54 -17.31
C ARG A 105 0.77 11.38 -16.49
N VAL A 106 0.42 10.14 -16.84
CA VAL A 106 0.90 8.96 -16.12
C VAL A 106 2.41 8.77 -16.30
N MET A 107 2.96 9.01 -17.49
CA MET A 107 4.40 8.94 -17.74
C MET A 107 5.19 9.98 -16.93
N LEU A 108 4.71 11.24 -16.88
CA LEU A 108 5.32 12.29 -16.08
C LEU A 108 5.24 11.99 -14.58
N ALA A 109 4.09 11.49 -14.11
CA ALA A 109 3.91 11.09 -12.72
C ALA A 109 4.83 9.92 -12.35
N LEU A 110 4.95 8.92 -13.22
CA LEU A 110 5.83 7.77 -13.02
C LEU A 110 7.31 8.19 -12.93
N ASP A 111 7.74 9.11 -13.79
CA ASP A 111 9.14 9.57 -13.77
C ASP A 111 9.47 10.33 -12.48
N ALA A 112 8.60 11.26 -12.08
CA ALA A 112 8.74 11.98 -10.82
C ALA A 112 8.72 11.03 -9.60
N ALA A 113 7.77 10.08 -9.60
CA ALA A 113 7.60 9.08 -8.54
C ALA A 113 8.84 8.22 -8.36
N GLU A 114 9.43 7.72 -9.45
CA GLU A 114 10.66 6.94 -9.38
C GLU A 114 11.87 7.76 -8.95
N ASP A 115 11.96 9.04 -9.33
CA ASP A 115 13.05 9.91 -8.91
C ASP A 115 13.04 10.18 -7.39
N THR A 116 11.86 10.31 -6.80
CA THR A 116 11.68 10.53 -5.36
C THR A 116 11.46 9.23 -4.57
N GLY A 117 11.25 8.11 -5.26
CA GLY A 117 10.86 6.84 -4.66
C GLY A 117 9.55 6.96 -3.92
N THR A 118 8.57 7.68 -4.44
CA THR A 118 7.24 7.87 -3.84
C THR A 118 6.18 7.31 -4.77
N PRO A 119 4.97 6.97 -4.30
CA PRO A 119 3.85 6.60 -5.18
C PRO A 119 3.56 7.66 -6.25
N LEU A 120 2.94 7.26 -7.37
CA LEU A 120 2.48 8.19 -8.41
C LEU A 120 1.42 9.16 -7.88
N ARG A 121 0.68 8.74 -6.84
CA ARG A 121 -0.25 9.57 -6.08
C ARG A 121 -0.36 9.07 -4.64
N TRP A 122 -0.56 10.00 -3.72
CA TRP A 122 -0.95 9.65 -2.36
C TRP A 122 -2.45 9.36 -2.32
N ALA A 123 -2.86 8.26 -1.69
CA ALA A 123 -4.28 7.97 -1.52
C ALA A 123 -4.89 8.66 -0.30
N ARG A 124 -4.06 9.10 0.64
CA ARG A 124 -4.48 9.61 1.95
C ARG A 124 -3.32 10.31 2.65
N LEU A 125 -3.66 11.18 3.59
CA LEU A 125 -2.74 11.65 4.61
C LEU A 125 -2.43 10.51 5.59
N SER A 126 -1.22 10.50 6.16
CA SER A 126 -0.80 9.48 7.12
C SER A 126 -1.37 9.69 8.52
N TRP A 127 -1.65 10.93 8.90
CA TRP A 127 -2.20 11.24 10.22
C TRP A 127 -3.71 11.04 10.24
N ARG A 128 -4.17 9.99 10.92
CA ARG A 128 -5.58 9.75 11.21
C ARG A 128 -5.92 10.21 12.61
N GLN A 129 -6.98 11.01 12.71
CA GLN A 129 -7.52 11.43 13.99
C GLN A 129 -8.53 10.40 14.49
N HIS A 130 -8.45 10.10 15.78
CA HIS A 130 -9.40 9.27 16.52
C HIS A 130 -10.09 10.09 17.60
N PRO A 131 -11.33 9.71 18.01
CA PRO A 131 -11.95 10.28 19.19
C PRO A 131 -11.05 10.11 20.45
N PRO A 132 -11.24 10.94 21.49
CA PRO A 132 -10.53 10.74 22.74
C PRO A 132 -10.79 9.35 23.33
N LEU A 133 -9.70 8.67 23.70
CA LEU A 133 -9.67 7.30 24.19
C LEU A 133 -10.16 7.20 25.64
N TYR A 134 -10.53 5.99 26.05
CA TYR A 134 -10.71 5.65 27.45
C TYR A 134 -9.45 5.00 27.99
N ARG A 135 -9.09 5.32 29.23
CA ARG A 135 -7.93 4.78 29.96
C ARG A 135 -8.32 4.36 31.36
N ILE A 136 -7.58 3.42 31.92
CA ILE A 136 -7.66 3.07 33.34
C ILE A 136 -6.44 3.70 34.02
N LEU A 137 -6.69 4.63 34.94
CA LEU A 137 -5.62 5.29 35.69
C LEU A 137 -5.57 4.80 37.12
N GLY A 138 -4.39 4.82 37.71
CA GLY A 138 -4.17 4.48 39.11
C GLY A 138 -3.94 2.99 39.32
N ASP A 139 -3.60 2.27 38.24
CA ASP A 139 -3.21 0.88 38.27
C ASP A 139 -2.06 0.63 37.29
N ARG A 140 -0.87 0.39 37.85
CA ARG A 140 0.36 0.19 37.07
C ARG A 140 0.29 -0.97 36.08
N TYR A 141 -0.62 -1.93 36.27
CA TYR A 141 -0.78 -3.06 35.35
C TYR A 141 -1.58 -2.68 34.10
N TYR A 142 -2.32 -1.58 34.16
CA TYR A 142 -3.28 -1.18 33.12
C TYR A 142 -3.10 0.24 32.60
N ASP A 143 -2.09 0.97 33.09
CA ASP A 143 -1.86 2.38 32.71
C ASP A 143 -1.59 2.54 31.19
N ASP A 144 -1.11 1.49 30.51
CA ASP A 144 -0.84 1.48 29.06
C ASP A 144 -2.02 0.97 28.22
N VAL A 145 -3.09 0.45 28.85
CA VAL A 145 -4.24 -0.09 28.13
C VAL A 145 -5.18 1.05 27.75
N VAL A 146 -5.44 1.17 26.45
CA VAL A 146 -6.29 2.20 25.86
C VAL A 146 -7.45 1.59 25.09
N PHE A 147 -8.62 2.24 25.15
CA PHE A 147 -9.83 1.77 24.46
C PHE A 147 -10.41 2.88 23.59
N ARG A 148 -10.82 2.55 22.37
CA ARG A 148 -11.38 3.51 21.41
C ARG A 148 -12.82 3.87 21.75
N GLY A 149 -13.53 2.98 22.44
CA GLY A 149 -14.93 3.14 22.78
C GLY A 149 -15.31 2.54 24.11
N TRP A 150 -16.46 3.01 24.64
CA TRP A 150 -17.02 2.45 25.87
C TRP A 150 -17.38 0.96 25.76
N PRO A 151 -17.94 0.44 24.65
CA PRO A 151 -18.22 -0.99 24.54
C PRO A 151 -16.96 -1.85 24.65
N GLU A 152 -15.87 -1.47 23.97
CA GLU A 152 -14.59 -2.19 24.02
C GLU A 152 -14.00 -2.23 25.44
N LEU A 153 -14.07 -1.11 26.17
CA LEU A 153 -13.68 -1.06 27.58
C LEU A 153 -14.53 -1.99 28.45
N VAL A 154 -15.85 -1.99 28.27
CA VAL A 154 -16.75 -2.84 29.05
C VAL A 154 -16.50 -4.32 28.76
N ASP A 155 -16.39 -4.69 27.49
CA ASP A 155 -16.10 -6.07 27.08
C ASP A 155 -14.76 -6.56 27.69
N TRP A 156 -13.75 -5.70 27.71
CA TRP A 156 -12.47 -6.01 28.35
C TRP A 156 -12.57 -6.13 29.87
N LEU A 157 -13.33 -5.26 30.54
CA LEU A 157 -13.57 -5.34 31.98
C LEU A 157 -14.33 -6.61 32.36
N ASP A 158 -15.33 -7.00 31.57
CA ASP A 158 -16.08 -8.24 31.75
C ASP A 158 -15.17 -9.45 31.58
N GLN A 159 -14.32 -9.46 30.54
CA GLN A 159 -13.33 -10.52 30.32
C GLN A 159 -12.34 -10.62 31.50
N LEU A 160 -11.92 -9.50 32.07
CA LEU A 160 -11.00 -9.48 33.20
C LEU A 160 -11.63 -10.02 34.48
N VAL A 161 -12.95 -9.85 34.67
CA VAL A 161 -13.70 -10.48 35.79
C VAL A 161 -13.80 -11.99 35.60
N GLU A 162 -13.92 -12.47 34.35
CA GLU A 162 -13.98 -13.89 34.02
C GLU A 162 -12.62 -14.59 34.09
N ASP A 163 -11.54 -13.87 33.77
CA ASP A 163 -10.17 -14.40 33.79
C ASP A 163 -9.56 -14.41 35.19
N TYR A 164 -9.59 -15.59 35.81
CA TYR A 164 -9.09 -15.81 37.17
C TYR A 164 -7.58 -15.52 37.36
N TRP A 165 -6.81 -15.42 36.26
CA TRP A 165 -5.36 -15.21 36.32
C TRP A 165 -4.96 -13.74 36.15
N SER A 166 -5.87 -12.87 35.73
CA SER A 166 -5.62 -11.45 35.58
C SER A 166 -5.73 -10.73 36.94
N PRO A 167 -4.78 -9.86 37.32
CA PRO A 167 -4.87 -9.13 38.58
C PRO A 167 -6.11 -8.23 38.57
N SER A 168 -6.97 -8.31 39.60
CA SER A 168 -8.10 -7.39 39.67
C SER A 168 -7.61 -5.93 39.77
N PRO A 169 -8.27 -4.96 39.11
CA PRO A 169 -7.86 -3.58 39.18
C PRO A 169 -7.86 -3.12 40.64
N THR A 170 -6.88 -2.31 41.01
CA THR A 170 -6.80 -1.78 42.37
C THR A 170 -8.08 -1.00 42.72
N PRO A 171 -8.48 -0.93 44.01
CA PRO A 171 -9.67 -0.17 44.41
C PRO A 171 -9.60 1.34 44.08
N THR A 172 -8.41 1.85 43.72
CA THR A 172 -8.16 3.23 43.31
C THR A 172 -8.18 3.42 41.80
N ALA A 173 -8.28 2.35 41.02
CA ALA A 173 -8.36 2.40 39.58
C ALA A 173 -9.62 3.17 39.16
N ARG A 174 -9.46 4.08 38.20
CA ARG A 174 -10.56 4.87 37.65
C ARG A 174 -10.52 4.86 36.14
N VAL A 175 -11.69 4.70 35.54
CA VAL A 175 -11.86 4.92 34.12
C VAL A 175 -11.92 6.42 33.86
N VAL A 176 -11.07 6.90 32.97
CA VAL A 176 -11.11 8.26 32.47
C VAL A 176 -11.28 8.25 30.96
N ARG A 177 -11.74 9.38 30.43
CA ARG A 177 -11.68 9.65 29.00
C ARG A 177 -10.68 10.77 28.78
N ASP A 178 -9.80 10.60 27.80
CA ASP A 178 -8.84 11.63 27.42
C ASP A 178 -9.60 12.91 26.99
N THR A 179 -8.95 14.05 27.18
CA THR A 179 -9.53 15.36 26.81
C THR A 179 -9.19 15.74 25.37
N ASN A 180 -8.06 15.24 24.88
CA ASN A 180 -7.56 15.50 23.53
C ASN A 180 -7.90 14.32 22.60
N PRO A 181 -8.05 14.58 21.29
CA PRO A 181 -8.17 13.51 20.32
C PRO A 181 -6.90 12.66 20.29
N ALA A 182 -7.06 11.38 19.98
CA ALA A 182 -5.94 10.52 19.67
C ALA A 182 -5.58 10.59 18.19
N TRP A 183 -4.39 10.09 17.89
CA TRP A 183 -3.81 10.02 16.57
C TRP A 183 -3.34 8.61 16.28
N GLN A 184 -3.31 8.29 15.00
CA GLN A 184 -2.72 7.09 14.45
C GLN A 184 -1.92 7.49 13.21
N LEU A 185 -0.78 6.84 13.01
CA LEU A 185 0.01 6.99 11.79
C LEU A 185 -0.21 5.79 10.86
N VAL A 186 -0.64 6.05 9.63
CA VAL A 186 -0.90 5.01 8.62
C VAL A 186 -0.12 5.25 7.33
N CYS A 187 0.09 4.20 6.55
CA CYS A 187 0.78 4.30 5.27
C CYS A 187 -0.08 5.05 4.24
N ALA A 188 0.53 6.06 3.60
CA ALA A 188 -0.13 6.91 2.61
C ALA A 188 -0.24 6.26 1.21
N ALA A 189 0.53 5.20 0.94
CA ALA A 189 0.57 4.56 -0.37
C ALA A 189 -0.81 3.98 -0.78
N PRO A 190 -1.23 4.11 -2.05
CA PRO A 190 -2.58 3.80 -2.50
C PRO A 190 -2.96 2.33 -2.35
N LEU A 191 -2.01 1.44 -2.64
CA LEU A 191 -2.20 0.00 -2.60
C LEU A 191 -1.80 -0.64 -1.27
N CYS A 192 -1.42 0.17 -0.27
CA CYS A 192 -1.08 -0.36 1.04
C CYS A 192 -2.29 -1.04 1.67
N GLY A 193 -2.11 -2.30 2.09
CA GLY A 193 -3.18 -3.02 2.79
C GLY A 193 -4.33 -3.49 1.90
N HIS A 194 -4.22 -3.44 0.57
CA HIS A 194 -5.28 -3.87 -0.36
C HIS A 194 -5.83 -5.28 -0.06
N ARG A 195 -5.00 -6.19 0.46
CA ARG A 195 -5.42 -7.54 0.90
C ARG A 195 -6.10 -7.57 2.27
N ARG A 196 -5.79 -6.62 3.15
CA ARG A 196 -6.28 -6.53 4.53
C ARG A 196 -7.41 -5.50 4.71
N ARG A 197 -7.83 -4.81 3.63
CA ARG A 197 -8.83 -3.73 3.57
C ARG A 197 -8.44 -2.42 4.29
N GLU A 198 -7.40 -2.44 5.10
CA GLU A 198 -6.89 -1.26 5.81
C GLU A 198 -5.40 -1.08 5.53
N PRO A 199 -4.91 0.18 5.37
CA PRO A 199 -3.49 0.44 5.21
C PRO A 199 -2.72 -0.02 6.44
N ALA A 200 -1.43 -0.32 6.26
CA ALA A 200 -0.55 -0.54 7.40
C ALA A 200 -0.60 0.68 8.33
N ALA A 201 -0.62 0.43 9.63
CA ALA A 201 -0.49 1.42 10.69
C ALA A 201 0.81 1.17 11.45
N VAL A 202 1.34 2.19 12.11
CA VAL A 202 2.41 2.03 13.10
C VAL A 202 1.87 1.21 14.27
N HIS A 203 2.71 0.36 14.86
CA HIS A 203 2.38 -0.41 16.04
C HIS A 203 3.27 0.04 17.20
N PHE A 204 2.84 -0.29 18.40
CA PHE A 204 3.69 -0.29 19.58
C PHE A 204 4.04 -1.73 19.91
N THR A 205 5.24 -1.93 20.44
CA THR A 205 5.74 -3.24 20.85
C THR A 205 5.95 -3.22 22.36
N THR A 206 5.38 -4.19 23.08
CA THR A 206 5.62 -4.36 24.52
C THR A 206 7.03 -4.92 24.79
N GLU A 207 7.46 -4.91 26.05
CA GLU A 207 8.73 -5.57 26.45
C GLU A 207 8.77 -7.06 26.10
N ASP A 208 7.60 -7.72 26.10
CA ASP A 208 7.43 -9.13 25.76
C ASP A 208 7.34 -9.38 24.24
N GLY A 209 7.32 -8.32 23.43
CA GLY A 209 7.30 -8.39 21.97
C GLY A 209 5.90 -8.43 21.35
N ASP A 210 4.85 -8.20 22.12
CA ASP A 210 3.49 -8.13 21.60
C ASP A 210 3.28 -6.82 20.83
N GLU A 211 2.72 -6.91 19.63
CA GLU A 211 2.41 -5.77 18.77
C GLU A 211 0.95 -5.36 18.91
N PHE A 212 0.69 -4.07 19.10
CA PHE A 212 -0.65 -3.49 19.10
C PHE A 212 -0.69 -2.20 18.30
N GLU A 213 -1.86 -1.84 17.76
CA GLU A 213 -2.01 -0.66 16.91
C GLU A 213 -1.63 0.62 17.66
N GLY A 214 -0.71 1.40 17.09
CA GLY A 214 -0.21 2.63 17.68
C GLY A 214 -1.26 3.74 17.62
N ILE A 215 -2.01 3.90 18.70
CA ILE A 215 -3.00 4.97 18.89
C ILE A 215 -2.72 5.70 20.20
N THR A 216 -2.40 6.99 20.10
CA THR A 216 -2.02 7.81 21.27
C THR A 216 -2.40 9.28 21.05
N SER A 217 -2.57 10.05 22.12
CA SER A 217 -2.72 11.51 22.04
C SER A 217 -1.44 12.21 21.60
N GLU A 218 -0.29 11.55 21.75
CA GLU A 218 1.03 12.11 21.54
C GLU A 218 1.62 11.70 20.18
N ARG A 219 1.51 12.58 19.18
CA ARG A 219 2.04 12.28 17.82
C ARG A 219 3.53 11.94 17.79
N HIS A 220 4.32 12.47 18.73
CA HIS A 220 5.76 12.23 18.76
C HIS A 220 6.10 10.76 19.06
N GLU A 221 5.34 10.09 19.93
CA GLU A 221 5.48 8.65 20.21
C GLU A 221 5.27 7.82 18.94
N LEU A 222 4.31 8.21 18.10
CA LEU A 222 4.07 7.55 16.81
C LEU A 222 5.22 7.76 15.82
N VAL A 223 5.83 8.95 15.82
CA VAL A 223 7.02 9.22 14.99
C VAL A 223 8.21 8.37 15.44
N GLU A 224 8.43 8.24 16.75
CA GLU A 224 9.50 7.41 17.32
C GLU A 224 9.29 5.93 16.99
N ALA A 225 8.08 5.40 17.19
CA ALA A 225 7.73 4.03 16.81
C ALA A 225 7.86 3.80 15.30
N ALA A 226 7.39 4.75 14.48
CA ALA A 226 7.55 4.69 13.02
C ALA A 226 9.03 4.62 12.61
N ALA A 227 9.89 5.46 13.22
CA ALA A 227 11.32 5.46 12.95
C ALA A 227 11.98 4.13 13.38
N TYR A 228 11.59 3.60 14.53
CA TYR A 228 12.06 2.29 15.02
C TYR A 228 11.67 1.15 14.08
N GLU A 229 10.44 1.16 13.57
CA GLU A 229 9.94 0.18 12.59
C GLU A 229 10.49 0.39 11.17
N GLY A 230 11.25 1.46 10.90
CA GLY A 230 11.82 1.76 9.58
C GLY A 230 10.82 2.36 8.58
N TRP A 231 9.78 3.03 9.07
CA TRP A 231 8.92 3.85 8.23
C TRP A 231 9.69 5.03 7.66
N ARG A 232 9.26 5.49 6.50
CA ARG A 232 9.86 6.66 5.84
C ARG A 232 8.90 7.83 5.86
N ASP A 233 9.33 8.90 6.50
CA ASP A 233 8.73 10.23 6.34
C ASP A 233 9.13 10.81 4.98
N VAL A 234 8.16 11.27 4.19
CA VAL A 234 8.41 11.90 2.90
C VAL A 234 8.33 13.41 2.98
N ASP A 235 7.31 13.95 3.64
CA ASP A 235 7.02 15.39 3.69
C ASP A 235 6.32 15.85 4.99
N GLY A 236 6.29 15.01 6.03
CA GLY A 236 5.61 15.25 7.31
C GLY A 236 4.12 14.88 7.30
N GLU A 237 3.48 14.87 6.14
CA GLU A 237 2.06 14.52 5.95
C GLU A 237 1.87 13.10 5.41
N HIS A 238 2.84 12.62 4.64
CA HIS A 238 2.86 11.31 4.00
C HIS A 238 4.01 10.46 4.50
N TRP A 239 3.63 9.34 5.10
CA TRP A 239 4.52 8.31 5.61
C TRP A 239 4.29 7.01 4.86
N MET A 240 5.38 6.28 4.63
CA MET A 240 5.34 4.98 3.97
C MET A 240 5.89 3.90 4.90
N CYS A 241 5.09 2.84 5.10
CA CYS A 241 5.56 1.67 5.83
C CYS A 241 6.75 1.00 5.11
N PRO A 242 7.56 0.19 5.82
CA PRO A 242 8.77 -0.41 5.26
C PRO A 242 8.52 -1.19 3.97
N HIS A 243 7.42 -1.95 3.91
CA HIS A 243 7.05 -2.72 2.73
C HIS A 243 6.75 -1.82 1.52
N CYS A 244 5.96 -0.76 1.70
CA CYS A 244 5.67 0.17 0.62
C CYS A 244 6.92 0.96 0.21
N SER A 245 7.77 1.36 1.16
CA SER A 245 9.03 2.04 0.84
C SER A 245 9.95 1.16 0.00
N ALA A 246 10.08 -0.13 0.32
CA ALA A 246 10.84 -1.08 -0.48
C ALA A 246 10.22 -1.33 -1.88
N ALA A 247 8.90 -1.29 -1.97
CA ALA A 247 8.18 -1.47 -3.24
C ALA A 247 8.21 -0.24 -4.17
N HIS A 248 8.62 0.94 -3.66
CA HIS A 248 8.78 2.19 -4.40
C HIS A 248 10.25 2.63 -4.37
N PRO A 249 11.16 1.87 -5.02
CA PRO A 249 12.56 2.23 -5.04
C PRO A 249 12.77 3.58 -5.72
N LYS A 250 13.76 4.33 -5.23
CA LYS A 250 14.32 5.47 -5.96
C LYS A 250 15.12 4.95 -7.14
N ARG A 251 14.97 5.56 -8.31
CA ARG A 251 15.84 5.30 -9.46
C ARG A 251 17.27 5.65 -9.07
N THR A 252 18.21 4.73 -9.34
CA THR A 252 19.62 4.97 -9.10
C THR A 252 20.20 5.89 -10.18
N GLU A 253 21.25 6.65 -9.87
CA GLU A 253 21.85 7.59 -10.83
C GLU A 253 22.30 6.92 -12.15
N TRP A 254 22.63 5.63 -12.10
CA TRP A 254 23.03 4.84 -13.26
C TRP A 254 21.89 4.52 -14.22
N GLU A 255 20.64 4.52 -13.74
CA GLU A 255 19.45 4.27 -14.55
C GLU A 255 18.89 5.55 -15.19
N ARG A 256 19.47 6.71 -14.90
CA ARG A 256 19.11 8.00 -15.51
C ARG A 256 19.90 8.33 -16.79
N CYS A 257 20.97 7.58 -17.07
CA CYS A 257 21.87 7.78 -18.21
C CYS A 257 21.53 6.82 -19.37
#